data_AF-A0A345E5Q8-F1
#
_entry.id   AF-A0A345E5Q8-F1
#
_cell.length_a   1.000
_cell.length_b   1.000
_cell.length_c   1.000
_cell.angle_alpha   90.00
_cell.angle_beta   90.00
_cell.angle_gamma   90.00
#
_symmetry.space_group_name_H-M   'P 1'
#
loop_
_entity.id
_entity.type
_entity.pdbx_description
1 polymer ?
#
loop_
_entity_poly.entity_id
_entity_poly.type
_entity_poly.pdbx_seq_one_letter_code
_entity_poly.pdbx_strand_id
1 'polypeptide(L)'
;MSLIGRSINVALALLICVSVAGTAGATLFYQESVEELDTENSQLRERNEQLRQDLQETRSDLQETRQRLRELNESLQTTRSDVGQVSENLEETEGQLESTEEELASTRQNLRSAQQRVEELQGEVNTLESRNSQLRSEVGNLESANRNLREERNRLQADVDDLNDEVSQLESEVNDLESQVERRDDQIQQLRRENDRLRSDLEAVCRQVEDPPSECP
;
A
#
# COMPACT_ATOMS: atom_id res chain seq x y z
N MET A 1 -150.97 53.11 27.54
CA MET A 1 -150.22 53.44 28.78
C MET A 1 -149.16 52.38 29.03
N SER A 2 -147.93 52.82 29.29
CA SER A 2 -146.84 52.09 29.97
C SER A 2 -146.43 50.69 29.43
N LEU A 3 -145.62 50.64 28.37
CA LEU A 3 -144.84 49.44 28.01
C LEU A 3 -143.39 49.71 27.55
N ILE A 4 -142.95 50.98 27.54
CA ILE A 4 -141.65 51.37 26.97
C ILE A 4 -140.55 51.48 28.05
N GLY A 5 -140.89 51.50 29.35
CA GLY A 5 -139.91 51.66 30.45
C GLY A 5 -139.26 50.38 31.01
N ARG A 6 -139.82 49.19 30.74
CA ARG A 6 -139.33 47.91 31.31
C ARG A 6 -138.40 47.14 30.37
N SER A 7 -138.56 47.32 29.06
CA SER A 7 -137.64 46.79 28.03
C SER A 7 -136.28 47.48 28.07
N ILE A 8 -136.23 48.76 28.45
CA ILE A 8 -134.99 49.53 28.57
C ILE A 8 -134.10 48.98 29.69
N ASN A 9 -134.65 48.68 30.89
CA ASN A 9 -133.87 48.12 32.01
C ASN A 9 -133.38 46.68 31.77
N VAL A 10 -134.19 45.83 31.13
CA VAL A 10 -133.77 44.45 30.79
C VAL A 10 -132.74 44.47 29.67
N ALA A 11 -132.90 45.34 28.68
CA ALA A 11 -131.91 45.57 27.64
C ALA A 11 -130.60 46.08 28.24
N LEU A 12 -130.64 47.03 29.18
CA LEU A 12 -129.46 47.55 29.87
C LEU A 12 -128.75 46.47 30.70
N ALA A 13 -129.50 45.64 31.44
CA ALA A 13 -128.96 44.53 32.21
C ALA A 13 -128.32 43.45 31.32
N LEU A 14 -128.94 43.11 30.19
CA LEU A 14 -128.36 42.21 29.19
C LEU A 14 -127.10 42.79 28.56
N LEU A 15 -127.09 44.10 28.27
CA LEU A 15 -125.92 44.80 27.74
C LEU A 15 -124.76 44.78 28.74
N ILE A 16 -125.05 44.95 30.04
CA ILE A 16 -124.06 44.82 31.12
C ILE A 16 -123.56 43.38 31.24
N CYS A 17 -124.43 42.36 31.17
CA CYS A 17 -123.99 40.96 31.23
C CYS A 17 -123.16 40.56 30.00
N VAL A 18 -123.53 41.01 28.81
CA VAL A 18 -122.77 40.78 27.58
C VAL A 18 -121.45 41.56 27.60
N SER A 19 -121.44 42.78 28.16
CA SER A 19 -120.20 43.54 28.32
C SER A 19 -119.29 42.88 29.35
N VAL A 20 -119.82 42.38 30.48
CA VAL A 20 -119.04 41.69 31.52
C VAL A 20 -118.54 40.32 31.04
N ALA A 21 -119.35 39.57 30.30
CA ALA A 21 -118.94 38.30 29.70
C ALA A 21 -117.92 38.51 28.56
N GLY A 22 -118.11 39.56 27.77
CA GLY A 22 -117.18 39.97 26.73
C GLY A 22 -115.85 40.46 27.30
N THR A 23 -115.87 41.25 28.39
CA THR A 23 -114.64 41.68 29.07
C THR A 23 -113.93 40.53 29.77
N ALA A 24 -114.66 39.61 30.41
CA ALA A 24 -114.10 38.41 31.03
C ALA A 24 -113.51 37.43 30.01
N GLY A 25 -114.21 37.19 28.89
CA GLY A 25 -113.71 36.34 27.80
C GLY A 25 -112.50 36.96 27.11
N ALA A 26 -112.51 38.28 26.87
CA ALA A 26 -111.35 39.01 26.36
C ALA A 26 -110.18 38.93 27.32
N THR A 27 -110.38 39.11 28.64
CA THR A 27 -109.29 39.03 29.62
C THR A 27 -108.68 37.64 29.72
N LEU A 28 -109.47 36.56 29.68
CA LEU A 28 -108.94 35.20 29.66
C LEU A 28 -108.16 34.90 28.36
N PHE A 29 -108.67 35.32 27.21
CA PHE A 29 -107.97 35.19 25.93
C PHE A 29 -106.67 36.02 25.89
N TYR A 30 -106.70 37.25 26.41
CA TYR A 30 -105.50 38.08 26.57
C TYR A 30 -104.53 37.48 27.57
N GLN A 31 -105.00 36.83 28.65
CA GLN A 31 -104.15 36.19 29.64
C GLN A 31 -103.43 34.98 29.04
N GLU A 32 -104.13 34.13 28.29
CA GLU A 32 -103.55 32.99 27.56
C GLU A 32 -102.58 33.46 26.46
N SER A 33 -102.95 34.50 25.70
CA SER A 33 -102.08 35.09 24.67
C SER A 33 -100.83 35.73 25.28
N VAL A 34 -100.95 36.39 26.43
CA VAL A 34 -99.82 36.99 27.16
C VAL A 34 -98.92 35.89 27.72
N GLU A 35 -99.48 34.80 28.22
CA GLU A 35 -98.72 33.65 28.73
C GLU A 35 -97.98 32.90 27.61
N GLU A 36 -98.59 32.74 26.44
CA GLU A 36 -97.95 32.20 25.23
C GLU A 36 -96.82 33.13 24.73
N LEU A 37 -97.07 34.45 24.66
CA LEU A 37 -96.06 35.44 24.29
C LEU A 37 -94.90 35.52 25.27
N ASP A 38 -95.15 35.34 26.57
CA ASP A 38 -94.11 35.32 27.61
C ASP A 38 -93.29 34.02 27.54
N THR A 39 -93.94 32.90 27.22
CA THR A 39 -93.29 31.60 26.94
C THR A 39 -92.43 31.66 25.68
N GLU A 40 -92.92 32.28 24.61
CA GLU A 40 -92.13 32.46 23.39
C GLU A 40 -90.97 33.43 23.61
N ASN A 41 -91.19 34.53 24.36
CA ASN A 41 -90.11 35.45 24.73
C ASN A 41 -89.05 34.76 25.59
N SER A 42 -89.45 33.92 26.54
CA SER A 42 -88.50 33.19 27.40
C SER A 42 -87.68 32.20 26.57
N GLN A 43 -88.29 31.45 25.66
CA GLN A 43 -87.60 30.55 24.73
C GLN A 43 -86.68 31.30 23.76
N LEU A 44 -87.12 32.45 23.23
CA LEU A 44 -86.29 33.28 22.36
C LEU A 44 -85.09 33.87 23.11
N ARG A 45 -85.27 34.27 24.38
CA ARG A 45 -84.17 34.71 25.24
C ARG A 45 -83.18 33.57 25.49
N GLU A 46 -83.67 32.38 25.81
CA GLU A 46 -82.85 31.19 26.01
C GLU A 46 -82.05 30.82 24.75
N ARG A 47 -82.70 30.78 23.58
CA ARG A 47 -82.02 30.54 22.29
C ARG A 47 -81.01 31.63 21.95
N ASN A 48 -81.32 32.90 22.23
CA ASN A 48 -80.35 33.98 22.04
C ASN A 48 -79.13 33.82 22.95
N GLU A 49 -79.34 33.35 24.18
CA GLU A 49 -78.25 33.08 25.12
C GLU A 49 -77.39 31.90 24.65
N GLN A 50 -78.01 30.80 24.21
CA GLN A 50 -77.33 29.65 23.60
C GLN A 50 -76.53 30.06 22.36
N LEU A 51 -77.14 30.79 21.42
CA LEU A 51 -76.44 31.27 20.22
C LEU A 51 -75.27 32.18 20.56
N ARG A 52 -75.35 32.99 21.62
CA ARG A 52 -74.21 33.81 22.07
C ARG A 52 -73.09 32.93 22.62
N GLN A 53 -73.43 31.90 23.39
CA GLN A 53 -72.45 30.93 23.91
C GLN A 53 -71.77 30.17 22.76
N ASP A 54 -72.54 29.61 21.83
CA ASP A 54 -72.01 28.88 20.66
C ASP A 54 -71.09 29.77 19.80
N LEU A 55 -71.47 31.04 19.61
CA LEU A 55 -70.68 32.00 18.83
C LEU A 55 -69.40 32.37 19.57
N GLN A 56 -69.44 32.49 20.91
CA GLN A 56 -68.26 32.68 21.73
C GLN A 56 -67.32 31.47 21.69
N GLU A 57 -67.86 30.26 21.80
CA GLU A 57 -67.11 28.99 21.68
C GLU A 57 -66.47 28.88 20.29
N THR A 58 -67.24 29.05 19.22
CA THR A 58 -66.73 29.02 17.84
C THR A 58 -65.62 30.06 17.61
N ARG A 59 -65.73 31.26 18.21
CA ARG A 59 -64.67 32.27 18.13
C ARG A 59 -63.41 31.84 18.86
N SER A 60 -63.54 31.21 20.01
CA SER A 60 -62.43 30.64 20.78
C SER A 60 -61.72 29.55 19.97
N ASP A 61 -62.48 28.61 19.43
CA ASP A 61 -61.96 27.49 18.62
C ASP A 61 -61.26 27.98 17.35
N LEU A 62 -61.83 29.01 16.68
CA LEU A 62 -61.21 29.62 15.52
C LEU A 62 -59.89 30.30 15.86
N GLN A 63 -59.80 30.96 17.02
CA GLN A 63 -58.57 31.57 17.49
C GLN A 63 -57.51 30.51 17.81
N GLU A 64 -57.88 29.44 18.50
CA GLU A 64 -56.99 28.31 18.81
C GLU A 64 -56.48 27.64 17.52
N THR A 65 -57.39 27.35 16.59
CA THR A 65 -57.04 26.74 15.30
C THR A 65 -56.08 27.62 14.51
N ARG A 66 -56.29 28.94 14.50
CA ARG A 66 -55.37 29.89 13.85
C ARG A 66 -54.00 29.90 14.50
N GLN A 67 -53.92 29.80 15.83
CA GLN A 67 -52.65 29.71 16.54
C GLN A 67 -51.92 28.42 16.16
N ARG A 68 -52.59 27.26 16.24
CA ARG A 68 -52.03 25.97 15.83
C ARG A 68 -51.53 25.98 14.38
N LEU A 69 -52.26 26.64 13.47
CA LEU A 69 -51.85 26.75 12.06
C LEU A 69 -50.58 27.60 11.89
N ARG A 70 -50.41 28.67 12.66
CA ARG A 70 -49.16 29.46 12.67
C ARG A 70 -47.99 28.63 13.18
N GLU A 71 -48.16 27.97 14.33
CA GLU A 71 -47.12 27.12 14.93
C GLU A 71 -46.71 25.97 13.99
N LEU A 72 -47.68 25.32 13.34
CA LEU A 72 -47.41 24.27 12.37
C LEU A 72 -46.67 24.80 11.14
N ASN A 73 -47.00 26.00 10.66
CA ASN A 73 -46.34 26.60 9.52
C ASN A 73 -44.89 26.99 9.84
N GLU A 74 -44.63 27.51 11.03
CA GLU A 74 -43.27 27.78 11.53
C GLU A 74 -42.46 26.49 11.63
N SER A 75 -43.03 25.45 12.24
CA SER A 75 -42.39 24.13 12.34
C SER A 75 -42.09 23.51 10.96
N LEU A 76 -43.01 23.65 10.00
CA LEU A 76 -42.83 23.18 8.63
C LEU A 76 -41.69 23.94 7.93
N GLN A 77 -41.58 25.25 8.15
CA GLN A 77 -40.51 26.06 7.60
C GLN A 77 -39.15 25.66 8.17
N THR A 78 -39.05 25.47 9.50
CA THR A 78 -37.83 24.97 10.15
C THR A 78 -37.45 23.59 9.60
N THR A 79 -38.40 22.65 9.55
CA THR A 79 -38.15 21.30 9.02
C THR A 79 -37.65 21.33 7.58
N ARG A 80 -38.20 22.20 6.72
CA ARG A 80 -37.71 22.37 5.34
C ARG A 80 -36.28 22.89 5.29
N SER A 81 -35.93 23.83 6.16
CA SER A 81 -34.57 24.35 6.28
C SER A 81 -33.59 23.26 6.72
N ASP A 82 -33.98 22.48 7.74
CA ASP A 82 -33.16 21.38 8.26
C ASP A 82 -32.95 20.30 7.20
N VAL A 83 -33.99 19.95 6.44
CA VAL A 83 -33.88 19.02 5.31
C VAL A 83 -32.91 19.55 4.26
N GLY A 84 -32.95 20.84 3.93
CA GLY A 84 -32.00 21.45 3.00
C GLY A 84 -30.55 21.32 3.48
N GLN A 85 -30.30 21.66 4.75
CA GLN A 85 -28.96 21.57 5.33
C GLN A 85 -28.45 20.12 5.39
N VAL A 86 -29.32 19.15 5.73
CA VAL A 86 -28.94 17.74 5.75
C VAL A 86 -28.61 17.25 4.33
N SER A 87 -29.36 17.67 3.31
CA SER A 87 -29.05 17.32 1.92
C SER A 87 -27.70 17.89 1.46
N GLU A 88 -27.41 19.16 1.77
CA GLU A 88 -26.11 19.77 1.43
C GLU A 88 -24.94 19.04 2.11
N ASN A 89 -25.07 18.71 3.40
CA ASN A 89 -24.05 17.96 4.13
C ASN A 89 -23.87 16.54 3.58
N LEU A 90 -24.96 15.91 3.12
CA LEU A 90 -24.91 14.58 2.51
C LEU A 90 -24.12 14.63 1.20
N GLU A 91 -24.41 15.59 0.32
CA GLU A 91 -23.69 15.77 -0.95
C GLU A 91 -22.18 16.04 -0.70
N GLU A 92 -21.84 16.86 0.29
CA GLU A 92 -20.44 17.10 0.67
C GLU A 92 -19.75 15.81 1.15
N THR A 93 -20.43 15.04 2.01
CA THR A 93 -19.90 13.79 2.56
C THR A 93 -19.71 12.75 1.46
N GLU A 94 -20.65 12.64 0.51
CA GLU A 94 -20.54 11.75 -0.66
C GLU A 94 -19.34 12.11 -1.52
N GLY A 95 -19.10 13.40 -1.80
CA GLY A 95 -17.92 13.85 -2.55
C GLY A 95 -16.60 13.58 -1.81
N GLN A 96 -16.56 13.76 -0.50
CA GLN A 96 -15.39 13.41 0.31
C GLN A 96 -15.12 11.90 0.32
N LEU A 97 -16.18 11.09 0.36
CA LEU A 97 -16.07 9.63 0.30
C LEU A 97 -15.49 9.18 -1.05
N GLU A 98 -16.01 9.70 -2.16
CA GLU A 98 -15.51 9.38 -3.50
C GLU A 98 -14.01 9.72 -3.64
N SER A 99 -13.61 10.94 -3.24
CA SER A 99 -12.21 11.37 -3.25
C SER A 99 -11.32 10.44 -2.40
N THR A 100 -11.78 10.06 -1.21
CA THR A 100 -11.04 9.17 -0.32
C THR A 100 -10.91 7.75 -0.92
N GLU A 101 -11.94 7.27 -1.61
CA GLU A 101 -11.90 5.98 -2.30
C GLU A 101 -10.90 5.97 -3.46
N GLU A 102 -10.81 7.05 -4.23
CA GLU A 102 -9.82 7.23 -5.30
C GLU A 102 -8.39 7.27 -4.74
N GLU A 103 -8.14 8.06 -3.69
CA GLU A 103 -6.84 8.12 -3.03
C GLU A 103 -6.42 6.76 -2.47
N LEU A 104 -7.36 6.02 -1.87
CA LEU A 104 -7.12 4.69 -1.34
C LEU A 104 -6.80 3.69 -2.46
N ALA A 105 -7.48 3.77 -3.61
CA ALA A 105 -7.19 2.93 -4.77
C ALA A 105 -5.79 3.20 -5.32
N SER A 106 -5.43 4.48 -5.50
CA SER A 106 -4.10 4.92 -5.94
C SER A 106 -3.00 4.46 -4.98
N THR A 107 -3.20 4.65 -3.68
CA THR A 107 -2.25 4.23 -2.64
C THR A 107 -2.05 2.71 -2.64
N ARG A 108 -3.13 1.93 -2.81
CA ARG A 108 -3.03 0.46 -2.93
C ARG A 108 -2.25 0.03 -4.17
N GLN A 109 -2.43 0.71 -5.30
CA GLN A 109 -1.66 0.42 -6.51
C GLN A 109 -0.18 0.73 -6.30
N ASN A 110 0.14 1.89 -5.73
CA ASN A 110 1.53 2.29 -5.44
C ASN A 110 2.21 1.31 -4.47
N LEU A 111 1.48 0.85 -3.45
CA LEU A 111 1.98 -0.16 -2.51
C LEU A 111 2.32 -1.47 -3.21
N ARG A 112 1.46 -1.97 -4.11
CA ARG A 112 1.73 -3.20 -4.88
C ARG A 112 2.96 -3.04 -5.78
N SER A 113 3.08 -1.91 -6.48
CA SER A 113 4.26 -1.63 -7.33
C SER A 113 5.55 -1.57 -6.50
N ALA A 114 5.50 -0.95 -5.32
CA ALA A 114 6.65 -0.89 -4.41
C ALA A 114 7.04 -2.28 -3.89
N GLN A 115 6.07 -3.12 -3.53
CA GLN A 115 6.31 -4.51 -3.10
C GLN A 115 6.99 -5.34 -4.20
N GLN A 116 6.50 -5.27 -5.44
CA GLN A 116 7.11 -5.96 -6.58
C GLN A 116 8.56 -5.53 -6.81
N ARG A 117 8.84 -4.22 -6.71
CA ARG A 117 10.20 -3.69 -6.86
C ARG A 117 11.13 -4.13 -5.73
N VAL A 118 10.62 -4.30 -4.51
CA VAL A 118 11.41 -4.86 -3.41
C VAL A 118 11.77 -6.32 -3.68
N GLU A 119 10.83 -7.13 -4.14
CA GLU A 119 11.08 -8.54 -4.50
C GLU A 119 12.11 -8.67 -5.63
N GLU A 120 12.00 -7.84 -6.66
CA GLU A 120 12.97 -7.79 -7.77
C GLU A 120 14.38 -7.44 -7.29
N LEU A 121 14.52 -6.37 -6.50
CA LEU A 121 15.80 -5.95 -5.96
C LEU A 121 16.41 -7.00 -5.02
N GLN A 122 15.59 -7.70 -4.22
CA GLN A 122 16.07 -8.83 -3.41
C GLN A 122 16.62 -9.97 -4.28
N GLY A 123 15.96 -10.28 -5.40
CA GLY A 123 16.45 -11.25 -6.37
C GLY A 123 17.79 -10.83 -7.01
N GLU A 124 17.94 -9.55 -7.34
CA GLU A 124 19.19 -9.00 -7.88
C GLU A 124 20.34 -9.07 -6.86
N VAL A 125 20.08 -8.70 -5.60
CA VAL A 125 21.07 -8.81 -4.51
C VAL A 125 21.57 -10.23 -4.35
N ASN A 126 20.68 -11.22 -4.26
CA ASN A 126 21.06 -12.63 -4.13
C ASN A 126 21.92 -13.11 -5.32
N THR A 127 21.59 -12.65 -6.53
CA THR A 127 22.35 -12.96 -7.75
C THR A 127 23.76 -12.36 -7.70
N LEU A 128 23.87 -11.10 -7.30
CA LEU A 128 25.15 -10.40 -7.16
C LEU A 128 26.03 -11.01 -6.07
N GLU A 129 25.45 -11.40 -4.93
CA GLU A 129 26.16 -12.08 -3.84
C GLU A 129 26.74 -13.42 -4.29
N SER A 130 25.94 -14.23 -4.99
CA SER A 130 26.38 -15.51 -5.56
C SER A 130 27.55 -15.31 -6.53
N ARG A 131 27.42 -14.35 -7.46
CA ARG A 131 28.49 -14.01 -8.40
C ARG A 131 29.75 -13.51 -7.70
N ASN A 132 29.60 -12.72 -6.63
CA ASN A 132 30.75 -12.23 -5.87
C ASN A 132 31.49 -13.38 -5.17
N SER A 133 30.76 -14.34 -4.60
CA SER A 133 31.34 -15.55 -3.99
C SER A 133 32.11 -16.40 -5.00
N GLN A 134 31.54 -16.59 -6.21
CA GLN A 134 32.20 -17.29 -7.30
C GLN A 134 33.51 -16.61 -7.71
N LEU A 135 33.48 -15.29 -7.94
CA LEU A 135 34.67 -14.52 -8.31
C LEU A 135 35.75 -14.56 -7.23
N ARG A 136 35.38 -14.48 -5.94
CA ARG A 136 36.34 -14.62 -4.83
C ARG A 136 37.01 -15.99 -4.84
N SER A 137 36.25 -17.04 -5.11
CA SER A 137 36.79 -18.41 -5.20
C SER A 137 37.74 -18.56 -6.40
N GLU A 138 37.38 -17.99 -7.55
CA GLU A 138 38.21 -17.97 -8.75
C GLU A 138 39.54 -17.24 -8.51
N VAL A 139 39.51 -16.08 -7.85
CA VAL A 139 40.70 -15.33 -7.46
C VAL A 139 41.61 -16.20 -6.58
N GLY A 140 41.08 -16.86 -5.54
CA GLY A 140 41.88 -17.73 -4.67
C GLY A 140 42.51 -18.93 -5.40
N ASN A 141 41.80 -19.49 -6.39
CA ASN A 141 42.33 -20.54 -7.24
C ASN A 141 43.48 -20.04 -8.12
N LEU A 142 43.32 -18.86 -8.76
CA LEU A 142 44.34 -18.24 -9.59
C LEU A 142 45.58 -17.84 -8.79
N GLU A 143 45.42 -17.31 -7.57
CA GLU A 143 46.53 -17.00 -6.68
C GLU A 143 47.34 -18.25 -6.30
N SER A 144 46.65 -19.36 -6.04
CA SER A 144 47.28 -20.65 -5.72
C SER A 144 48.01 -21.23 -6.93
N ALA A 145 47.40 -21.19 -8.11
CA ALA A 145 48.05 -21.60 -9.36
C ALA A 145 49.30 -20.74 -9.64
N ASN A 146 49.23 -19.42 -9.43
CA ASN A 146 50.36 -18.52 -9.64
C ASN A 146 51.52 -18.81 -8.67
N ARG A 147 51.23 -19.13 -7.40
CA ARG A 147 52.26 -19.57 -6.45
C ARG A 147 52.94 -20.85 -6.90
N ASN A 148 52.17 -21.86 -7.31
CA ASN A 148 52.73 -23.13 -7.80
C ASN A 148 53.64 -22.93 -9.01
N LEU A 149 53.20 -22.12 -9.99
CA LEU A 149 54.01 -21.80 -11.18
C LEU A 149 55.29 -21.04 -10.82
N ARG A 150 55.26 -20.15 -9.82
CA ARG A 150 56.46 -19.46 -9.34
C ARG A 150 57.45 -20.40 -8.69
N GLU A 151 56.97 -21.36 -7.90
CA GLU A 151 57.83 -22.39 -7.29
C GLU A 151 58.45 -23.30 -8.36
N GLU A 152 57.66 -23.76 -9.31
CA GLU A 152 58.14 -24.57 -10.44
C GLU A 152 59.20 -23.83 -11.25
N ARG A 153 58.95 -22.55 -11.58
CA ARG A 153 59.95 -21.70 -12.24
C ARG A 153 61.25 -21.63 -11.45
N ASN A 154 61.18 -21.46 -10.12
CA ASN A 154 62.39 -21.38 -9.30
C ASN A 154 63.15 -22.71 -9.27
N ARG A 155 62.45 -23.85 -9.25
CA ARG A 155 63.07 -25.19 -9.35
C ARG A 155 63.78 -25.37 -10.69
N LEU A 156 63.09 -25.08 -11.79
CA LEU A 156 63.67 -25.15 -13.13
C LEU A 156 64.88 -24.24 -13.30
N GLN A 157 64.88 -23.05 -12.67
CA GLN A 157 66.04 -22.17 -12.69
C GLN A 157 67.24 -22.79 -11.96
N ALA A 158 67.01 -23.41 -10.80
CA ALA A 158 68.07 -24.12 -10.07
C ALA A 158 68.61 -25.30 -10.88
N ASP A 159 67.73 -26.10 -11.50
CA ASP A 159 68.15 -27.22 -12.36
C ASP A 159 69.01 -26.73 -13.54
N VAL A 160 68.68 -25.58 -14.12
CA VAL A 160 69.48 -24.95 -15.19
C VAL A 160 70.86 -24.53 -14.68
N ASP A 161 70.93 -23.92 -13.51
CA ASP A 161 72.19 -23.49 -12.91
C ASP A 161 73.09 -24.70 -12.60
N ASP A 162 72.53 -25.77 -12.00
CA ASP A 162 73.23 -27.02 -11.71
C ASP A 162 73.76 -27.70 -12.99
N LEU A 163 72.95 -27.74 -14.06
CA LEU A 163 73.36 -28.29 -15.35
C LEU A 163 74.49 -27.48 -16.01
N ASN A 164 74.48 -26.15 -15.87
CA ASN A 164 75.55 -25.30 -16.37
C ASN A 164 76.88 -25.54 -15.63
N ASP A 165 76.81 -25.76 -14.31
CA ASP A 165 77.98 -26.12 -13.50
C ASP A 165 78.53 -27.50 -13.91
N GLU A 166 77.65 -28.49 -14.14
CA GLU A 166 78.05 -29.82 -14.63
C GLU A 166 78.71 -29.74 -16.00
N VAL A 167 78.15 -28.98 -16.95
CA VAL A 167 78.76 -28.73 -18.26
C VAL A 167 80.17 -28.14 -18.11
N SER A 168 80.33 -27.13 -17.26
CA SER A 168 81.63 -26.48 -17.03
C SER A 168 82.68 -27.44 -16.44
N GLN A 169 82.25 -28.35 -15.57
CA GLN A 169 83.11 -29.40 -15.01
C GLN A 169 83.54 -30.41 -16.07
N LEU A 170 82.58 -30.89 -16.88
CA LEU A 170 82.85 -31.82 -17.98
C LEU A 170 83.79 -31.20 -19.02
N GLU A 171 83.60 -29.92 -19.37
CA GLU A 171 84.52 -29.19 -20.26
C GLU A 171 85.94 -29.15 -19.69
N SER A 172 86.09 -28.91 -18.39
CA SER A 172 87.39 -28.91 -17.71
C SER A 172 88.05 -30.29 -17.71
N GLU A 173 87.27 -31.35 -17.48
CA GLU A 173 87.75 -32.74 -17.53
C GLU A 173 88.19 -33.13 -18.94
N VAL A 174 87.43 -32.74 -19.96
CA VAL A 174 87.81 -32.94 -21.37
C VAL A 174 89.16 -32.28 -21.67
N ASN A 175 89.37 -31.02 -21.27
CA ASN A 175 90.63 -30.31 -21.49
C ASN A 175 91.83 -30.98 -20.77
N ASP A 176 91.62 -31.51 -19.56
CA ASP A 176 92.67 -32.23 -18.83
C ASP A 176 93.00 -33.57 -19.51
N LEU A 177 91.97 -34.33 -19.92
CA LEU A 177 92.16 -35.57 -20.66
C LEU A 177 92.88 -35.35 -22.00
N GLU A 178 92.53 -34.30 -22.74
CA GLU A 178 93.24 -33.89 -23.95
C GLU A 178 94.73 -33.60 -23.66
N SER A 179 95.02 -32.83 -22.60
CA SER A 179 96.40 -32.55 -22.18
C SER A 179 97.16 -33.82 -21.76
N GLN A 180 96.48 -34.79 -21.13
CA GLN A 180 97.07 -36.08 -20.78
C GLN A 180 97.41 -36.90 -22.03
N VAL A 181 96.51 -36.92 -23.02
CA VAL A 181 96.73 -37.58 -24.31
C VAL A 181 97.96 -37.00 -25.00
N GLU A 182 98.09 -35.68 -25.09
CA GLU A 182 99.27 -35.03 -25.69
C GLU A 182 100.58 -35.44 -24.99
N ARG A 183 100.62 -35.43 -23.65
CA ARG A 183 101.80 -35.86 -22.89
C ARG A 183 102.14 -37.33 -23.14
N ARG A 184 101.13 -38.20 -23.24
CA ARG A 184 101.34 -39.63 -23.55
C ARG A 184 101.90 -39.80 -24.96
N ASP A 185 101.40 -39.04 -25.93
CA ASP A 185 101.92 -39.05 -27.30
C ASP A 185 103.39 -38.60 -27.36
N ASP A 186 103.76 -37.54 -26.62
CA ASP A 186 105.15 -37.11 -26.50
C ASP A 186 106.05 -38.19 -25.89
N GLN A 187 105.59 -38.86 -24.82
CA GLN A 187 106.31 -39.97 -24.21
C GLN A 187 106.48 -41.15 -25.17
N ILE A 188 105.43 -41.51 -25.92
CA ILE A 188 105.50 -42.55 -26.95
C ILE A 188 106.54 -42.17 -28.00
N GLN A 189 106.57 -40.92 -28.46
CA GLN A 189 107.58 -40.46 -29.41
C GLN A 189 109.01 -40.53 -28.84
N GLN A 190 109.21 -40.15 -27.58
CA GLN A 190 110.51 -40.25 -26.91
C GLN A 190 110.98 -41.70 -26.80
N LEU A 191 110.11 -42.60 -26.32
CA LEU A 191 110.40 -44.03 -26.21
C LEU A 191 110.70 -44.66 -27.57
N ARG A 192 110.00 -44.26 -28.63
CA ARG A 192 110.32 -44.70 -30.01
C ARG A 192 111.73 -44.28 -30.41
N ARG A 193 112.10 -43.01 -30.21
CA ARG A 193 113.46 -42.51 -30.51
C ARG A 193 114.53 -43.23 -29.69
N GLU A 194 114.26 -43.51 -28.42
CA GLU A 194 115.17 -44.28 -27.56
C GLU A 194 115.31 -45.73 -28.05
N ASN A 195 114.20 -46.39 -28.40
CA ASN A 195 114.23 -47.73 -28.96
C ASN A 195 115.04 -47.79 -30.26
N ASP A 196 114.88 -46.80 -31.15
CA ASP A 196 115.64 -46.69 -32.39
C ASP A 196 117.14 -46.49 -32.12
N ARG A 197 117.51 -45.67 -31.13
CA ARG A 197 118.92 -45.50 -30.70
C ARG A 197 119.51 -46.80 -30.16
N LEU A 198 118.81 -47.45 -29.22
CA LEU A 198 119.26 -48.71 -28.63
C LEU A 198 119.41 -49.80 -29.69
N ARG A 199 118.53 -49.85 -30.70
CA ARG A 199 118.68 -50.73 -31.86
C ARG A 199 119.95 -50.42 -32.65
N SER A 200 120.21 -49.15 -32.96
CA SER A 200 121.44 -48.71 -33.64
C SER A 200 122.70 -49.07 -32.85
N ASP A 201 122.69 -48.86 -31.54
CA ASP A 201 123.80 -49.20 -30.65
C ASP A 201 124.02 -50.72 -30.60
N LEU A 202 122.94 -51.50 -30.52
CA LEU A 202 122.99 -52.97 -30.56
C LEU A 202 123.59 -53.47 -31.88
N GLU A 203 123.17 -52.94 -33.03
CA GLU A 203 123.78 -53.24 -34.33
C GLU A 203 125.28 -52.92 -34.35
N ALA A 204 125.67 -51.76 -33.80
CA ALA A 204 127.06 -51.33 -33.76
C ALA A 204 127.93 -52.23 -32.88
N VAL A 205 127.41 -52.69 -31.74
CA VAL A 205 128.08 -53.68 -30.87
C VAL A 205 128.17 -55.04 -31.56
N CYS A 206 127.10 -55.52 -32.20
CA CYS A 206 127.11 -56.79 -32.93
C CYS A 206 128.16 -56.82 -34.05
N ARG A 207 128.42 -55.69 -34.74
CA ARG A 207 129.49 -55.59 -35.75
C ARG A 207 130.91 -55.66 -35.17
N GLN A 208 131.10 -55.45 -33.87
CA GLN A 208 132.40 -55.45 -33.19
C GLN A 208 132.76 -56.81 -32.58
N VAL A 209 131.87 -57.79 -32.63
CA VAL A 209 132.07 -59.13 -32.05
C VAL A 209 132.48 -60.12 -33.15
N GLU A 210 133.55 -60.89 -32.93
CA GLU A 210 134.13 -61.82 -33.92
C GLU A 210 133.24 -63.05 -34.24
N ASP A 211 132.36 -63.45 -33.32
CA ASP A 211 131.40 -64.56 -33.49
C ASP A 211 130.05 -64.20 -32.83
N PRO A 212 129.18 -63.43 -33.52
CA PRO A 212 127.99 -62.84 -32.90
C PRO A 212 126.89 -63.87 -32.62
N PRO A 213 126.15 -63.73 -31.50
CA PRO A 213 125.03 -64.60 -31.16
C PRO A 213 123.88 -64.49 -32.18
N SER A 214 123.08 -65.57 -32.31
CA SER A 214 122.00 -65.67 -33.32
C SER A 214 120.86 -64.66 -33.14
N GLU A 215 120.79 -63.98 -32.00
CA GLU A 215 119.81 -62.90 -31.74
C GLU A 215 120.34 -61.49 -32.05
N CYS A 216 121.55 -61.36 -32.62
CA CYS A 216 122.02 -60.09 -33.18
C CYS A 216 121.14 -59.70 -34.39
N PRO A 217 120.58 -58.47 -34.42
CA PRO A 217 119.81 -57.98 -35.57
C PRO A 217 120.68 -57.68 -36.80
#